data_AF-A0A947F5J0-F1
#
_entry.id   AF-A0A947F5J0-F1
#
_cell.length_a   1.000
_cell.length_b   1.000
_cell.length_c   1.000
_cell.angle_alpha   90.00
_cell.angle_beta   90.00
_cell.angle_gamma   90.00
#
_symmetry.space_group_name_H-M   'P 1'
#
loop_
_entity.id
_entity.type
_entity.pdbx_description
1 polymer ?
#
loop_
_entity_poly.entity_id
_entity_poly.type
_entity_poly.pdbx_seq_one_letter_code
_entity_poly.pdbx_strand_id
1 'polypeptide(L)'
;MSILERVYFFHDELIRNTYPNASTLMRAFEVSRITARRDIAYLRDRLLAPLSFNPQKNGFYYSEEDFNLPFENSPRIIFLLGMLNRLAEETGLSNLPEIIQLEKKLSKLVSQESTHLIGTIHCEWIEVEHPDAAIFDAIIEAIVK
;
A
#
# COMPACT_ATOMS: atom_id res chain seq x y z
N MET A 1 10.88 8.47 13.45
CA MET A 1 9.72 7.87 12.76
C MET A 1 9.09 8.89 11.83
N SER A 2 8.67 8.45 10.66
CA SER A 2 8.08 9.28 9.61
C SER A 2 6.68 9.78 10.00
N ILE A 3 6.27 10.93 9.45
CA ILE A 3 4.89 11.41 9.58
C ILE A 3 3.89 10.42 8.98
N LEU A 4 4.26 9.76 7.87
CA LEU A 4 3.38 8.80 7.19
C LEU A 4 3.05 7.62 8.10
N GLU A 5 4.05 7.03 8.77
CA GLU A 5 3.84 5.91 9.70
C GLU A 5 2.82 6.26 10.79
N ARG A 6 2.91 7.47 11.35
CA ARG A 6 1.98 7.95 12.38
C ARG A 6 0.57 8.19 11.84
N VAL A 7 0.47 8.70 10.62
CA VAL A 7 -0.82 8.91 9.93
C VAL A 7 -1.49 7.57 9.65
N TYR A 8 -0.76 6.59 9.10
CA TYR A 8 -1.28 5.23 8.86
C TYR A 8 -1.76 4.56 10.15
N PHE A 9 -0.95 4.64 11.22
CA PHE A 9 -1.37 4.13 12.52
C PHE A 9 -2.65 4.80 13.03
N PHE A 10 -2.74 6.14 12.93
CA PHE A 10 -3.91 6.86 13.39
C PHE A 10 -5.16 6.53 12.55
N HIS A 11 -4.98 6.32 11.24
CA HIS A 11 -6.03 5.88 10.34
C HIS A 11 -6.57 4.48 10.69
N ASP A 12 -5.70 3.51 10.95
CA ASP A 12 -6.12 2.16 11.37
C ASP A 12 -6.91 2.20 12.69
N GLU A 13 -6.49 3.01 13.66
CA GLU A 13 -7.23 3.24 14.90
C GLU A 13 -8.63 3.87 14.65
N LEU A 14 -8.73 4.80 13.70
CA LEU A 14 -10.00 5.40 13.31
C LEU A 14 -10.93 4.37 12.64
N ILE A 15 -10.43 3.53 11.73
CA ILE A 15 -11.21 2.45 11.09
C ILE A 15 -11.72 1.46 12.14
N ARG A 16 -10.89 1.14 13.15
CA ARG A 16 -11.26 0.26 14.26
C ARG A 16 -12.23 0.89 15.26
N ASN A 17 -12.66 2.14 15.06
CA ASN A 17 -13.55 2.87 15.95
C ASN A 17 -13.01 2.94 17.40
N THR A 18 -11.70 3.07 17.59
CA THR A 18 -11.09 3.13 18.94
C THR A 18 -11.12 4.52 19.56
N TYR A 19 -11.60 5.52 18.81
CA TYR A 19 -11.60 6.93 19.20
C TYR A 19 -10.20 7.45 19.59
N PRO A 20 -9.19 7.38 18.70
CA PRO A 20 -7.84 7.81 19.02
C PRO A 20 -7.73 9.33 19.21
N ASN A 21 -6.73 9.78 19.96
CA ASN A 21 -6.45 11.20 20.18
C ASN A 21 -4.94 11.49 20.16
N ALA A 22 -4.56 12.74 20.44
CA ALA A 22 -3.15 13.13 20.46
C ALA A 22 -2.31 12.29 21.45
N SER A 23 -2.88 11.91 22.60
CA SER A 23 -2.20 11.05 23.58
C SER A 23 -1.97 9.64 23.05
N THR A 24 -2.85 9.12 22.17
CA THR A 24 -2.64 7.84 21.47
C THR A 24 -1.34 7.88 20.67
N LEU A 25 -1.13 8.92 19.86
CA LEU A 25 0.11 9.11 19.08
C LEU A 25 1.32 9.32 19.97
N MET A 26 1.20 10.13 21.03
CA MET A 26 2.30 10.35 21.97
C MET A 26 2.77 9.05 22.62
N ARG A 27 1.84 8.17 23.01
CA ARG A 27 2.17 6.90 23.65
C ARG A 27 2.76 5.88 22.68
N ALA A 28 2.24 5.81 21.46
CA ALA A 28 2.70 4.82 20.48
C ALA A 28 4.04 5.19 19.83
N PHE A 29 4.32 6.49 19.66
CA PHE A 29 5.47 6.97 18.88
C PHE A 29 6.43 7.86 19.68
N GLU A 30 6.19 8.07 20.98
CA GLU A 30 7.01 8.89 21.87
C GLU A 30 7.23 10.32 21.37
N VAL A 31 6.25 10.85 20.64
CA VAL A 31 6.29 12.21 20.07
C VAL A 31 5.73 13.24 21.03
N SER A 32 6.15 14.49 20.86
CA SER A 32 5.57 15.60 21.62
C SER A 32 4.08 15.79 21.31
N ARG A 33 3.33 16.37 22.25
CA ARG A 33 1.93 16.75 22.03
C ARG A 33 1.75 17.67 20.82
N ILE A 34 2.70 18.58 20.58
CA ILE A 34 2.66 19.50 19.44
C ILE A 34 2.78 18.72 18.13
N THR A 35 3.71 17.76 18.06
CA THR A 35 3.88 16.88 16.90
C THR A 35 2.63 16.06 16.64
N ALA A 36 2.09 15.38 17.66
CA ALA A 36 0.87 14.58 17.53
C ALA A 36 -0.32 15.42 17.01
N ARG A 37 -0.50 16.65 17.49
CA ARG A 37 -1.55 17.55 17.00
C ARG A 37 -1.32 17.96 15.54
N ARG A 38 -0.06 18.16 15.12
CA ARG A 38 0.28 18.44 13.73
C ARG A 38 0.02 17.24 12.83
N ASP A 39 0.27 16.02 13.30
CA ASP A 39 -0.02 14.81 12.53
C ASP A 39 -1.53 14.63 12.33
N ILE A 40 -2.35 14.86 13.38
CA ILE A 40 -3.82 14.85 13.27
C ILE A 40 -4.31 15.96 12.33
N ALA A 41 -3.75 17.17 12.44
CA ALA A 41 -4.07 18.27 11.54
C ALA A 41 -3.65 17.97 10.10
N TYR A 42 -2.54 17.26 9.88
CA TYR A 42 -2.12 16.83 8.56
C TYR A 42 -3.17 15.87 7.95
N LEU A 43 -3.61 14.87 8.71
CA LEU A 43 -4.67 13.95 8.25
C LEU A 43 -5.97 14.70 7.92
N ARG A 44 -6.42 15.63 8.77
CA ARG A 44 -7.63 16.43 8.55
C ARG A 44 -7.49 17.42 7.38
N ASP A 45 -6.45 18.26 7.40
CA ASP A 45 -6.37 19.46 6.56
C ASP A 45 -5.63 19.19 5.23
N ARG A 46 -4.71 18.23 5.19
CA ARG A 46 -3.94 17.89 3.98
C ARG A 46 -4.47 16.68 3.26
N LEU A 47 -4.92 15.66 4.00
CA LEU A 47 -5.53 14.47 3.42
C LEU A 47 -7.06 14.54 3.40
N LEU A 48 -7.64 15.68 3.83
CA LEU A 48 -9.08 15.96 3.79
C LEU A 48 -9.92 14.91 4.51
N ALA A 49 -9.34 14.30 5.55
CA ALA A 49 -10.02 13.27 6.30
C ALA A 49 -11.19 13.86 7.10
N PRO A 50 -12.40 13.26 7.04
CA PRO A 50 -13.61 13.77 7.69
C PRO A 50 -13.58 13.44 9.19
N LEU A 51 -12.66 14.08 9.92
CA LEU A 51 -12.45 13.84 11.34
C LEU A 51 -13.43 14.68 12.18
N SER A 52 -14.20 14.00 13.01
CA SER A 52 -15.02 14.60 14.07
C SER A 52 -14.53 14.16 15.44
N PHE A 53 -14.73 15.00 16.47
CA PHE A 53 -14.32 14.71 17.83
C PHE A 53 -15.53 14.33 18.69
N ASN A 54 -15.44 13.20 19.38
CA ASN A 54 -16.45 12.76 20.35
C ASN A 54 -16.00 13.14 21.78
N PRO A 55 -16.66 14.10 22.45
CA PRO A 55 -16.29 14.51 23.80
C PRO A 55 -16.45 13.42 24.87
N GLN A 56 -17.43 12.52 24.71
CA GLN A 56 -17.70 11.44 25.66
C GLN A 56 -16.63 10.34 25.62
N LYS A 57 -16.14 10.03 24.42
CA LYS A 57 -15.04 9.06 24.20
C LYS A 57 -13.65 9.71 24.25
N ASN A 58 -13.60 11.04 24.29
CA ASN A 58 -12.38 11.84 24.30
C ASN A 58 -11.45 11.50 23.13
N GLY A 59 -12.00 11.42 21.92
CA GLY A 59 -11.25 10.98 20.75
C GLY A 59 -11.91 11.28 19.41
N PHE A 60 -11.15 11.09 18.34
CA PHE A 60 -11.57 11.35 16.96
C PHE A 60 -12.20 10.11 16.31
N TYR A 61 -13.10 10.34 15.36
CA TYR A 61 -13.70 9.29 14.52
C TYR A 61 -13.98 9.85 13.12
N TYR A 62 -14.21 8.98 12.15
CA TYR A 62 -14.67 9.40 10.82
C TYR A 62 -16.16 9.74 10.83
N SER A 63 -16.52 10.96 10.43
CA SER A 63 -17.93 11.37 10.33
C SER A 63 -18.62 10.92 9.05
N GLU A 64 -17.84 10.52 8.05
CA GLU A 64 -18.33 9.92 6.80
C GLU A 64 -17.86 8.47 6.73
N GLU A 65 -18.72 7.61 6.19
CA GLU A 65 -18.36 6.22 5.92
C GLU A 65 -17.43 6.15 4.70
N ASP A 66 -16.59 5.11 4.64
CA ASP A 66 -15.72 4.79 3.50
C ASP A 66 -14.59 5.79 3.13
N PHE A 67 -14.15 6.63 4.07
CA PHE A 67 -12.93 7.41 3.85
C PHE A 67 -11.71 6.48 3.71
N ASN A 68 -11.00 6.59 2.59
CA ASN A 68 -9.72 5.94 2.33
C ASN A 68 -8.62 6.97 2.16
N LEU A 69 -7.40 6.63 2.56
CA LEU A 69 -6.28 7.54 2.37
C LEU A 69 -5.95 7.68 0.87
N PRO A 70 -5.47 8.85 0.39
CA PRO A 70 -5.25 9.10 -1.04
C PRO A 70 -4.27 8.14 -1.73
N PHE A 71 -3.48 7.39 -0.96
CA PHE A 71 -2.50 6.42 -1.44
C PHE A 71 -2.98 4.97 -1.39
N GLU A 72 -4.13 4.68 -0.77
CA GLU A 72 -4.71 3.32 -0.70
C GLU A 72 -5.36 2.89 -2.02
N ASN A 73 -5.54 3.83 -2.96
CA ASN A 73 -6.05 3.56 -4.32
C ASN A 73 -5.16 4.19 -5.39
N SER A 74 -3.83 4.13 -5.21
CA SER A 74 -2.91 4.67 -6.20
C SER A 74 -3.01 3.89 -7.52
N PRO A 75 -3.36 4.52 -8.65
CA PRO A 75 -3.39 3.87 -9.96
C PRO A 75 -2.07 3.19 -10.32
N ARG A 76 -0.96 3.69 -9.76
CA ARG A 76 0.38 3.11 -9.95
C ARG A 76 0.53 1.73 -9.31
N ILE A 77 -0.08 1.53 -8.13
CA ILE A 77 -0.04 0.22 -7.44
C ILE A 77 -0.90 -0.79 -8.20
N ILE A 78 -2.07 -0.36 -8.67
CA ILE A 78 -2.97 -1.18 -9.50
C ILE A 78 -2.26 -1.59 -10.80
N PHE A 79 -1.63 -0.62 -11.48
CA PHE A 79 -0.86 -0.87 -12.69
C PHE A 79 0.31 -1.84 -12.45
N LEU A 80 1.10 -1.62 -11.40
CA LEU A 80 2.21 -2.49 -11.03
C LEU A 80 1.73 -3.93 -10.76
N LEU A 81 0.63 -4.09 -10.05
CA LEU A 81 0.04 -5.40 -9.78
C LEU A 81 -0.44 -6.07 -11.07
N GLY A 82 -1.16 -5.35 -11.93
CA GLY A 82 -1.59 -5.88 -13.22
C GLY A 82 -0.43 -6.29 -14.12
N MET A 83 0.63 -5.48 -14.18
CA MET A 83 1.85 -5.83 -14.90
C MET A 83 2.54 -7.08 -14.34
N LEU A 84 2.69 -7.17 -13.00
CA LEU A 84 3.32 -8.30 -12.35
C LEU A 84 2.57 -9.60 -12.63
N ASN A 85 1.24 -9.58 -12.48
CA ASN A 85 0.40 -10.74 -12.76
C ASN A 85 0.53 -11.15 -14.23
N ARG A 86 0.48 -10.19 -15.16
CA ARG A 86 0.60 -10.48 -16.59
C ARG A 86 1.96 -11.06 -16.97
N LEU A 87 3.04 -10.47 -16.48
CA LEU A 87 4.39 -10.98 -16.72
C LEU A 87 4.61 -12.36 -16.12
N ALA A 88 4.12 -12.61 -14.91
CA ALA A 88 4.24 -13.92 -14.26
C ALA A 88 3.42 -15.01 -14.98
N GLU A 89 2.28 -14.65 -15.55
CA GLU A 89 1.46 -15.55 -16.38
C GLU A 89 2.19 -15.93 -17.67
N GLU A 90 2.66 -14.92 -18.42
CA GLU A 90 3.32 -15.15 -19.72
C GLU A 90 4.68 -15.84 -19.61
N THR A 91 5.41 -15.65 -18.51
CA THR A 91 6.70 -16.31 -18.26
C THR A 91 6.57 -17.67 -17.57
N GLY A 92 5.36 -18.09 -17.20
CA GLY A 92 5.12 -19.35 -16.47
C GLY A 92 5.59 -19.34 -15.01
N LEU A 93 5.92 -18.16 -14.45
CA LEU A 93 6.41 -17.97 -13.08
C LEU A 93 5.29 -17.82 -12.04
N SER A 94 4.02 -17.91 -12.47
CA SER A 94 2.83 -17.71 -11.62
C SER A 94 2.80 -18.61 -10.38
N ASN A 95 3.38 -19.81 -10.47
CA ASN A 95 3.38 -20.79 -9.38
C ASN A 95 4.50 -20.58 -8.35
N LEU A 96 5.39 -19.61 -8.56
CA LEU A 96 6.45 -19.33 -7.60
C LEU A 96 5.86 -18.80 -6.29
N PRO A 97 6.29 -19.32 -5.13
CA PRO A 97 5.76 -18.89 -3.84
C PRO A 97 5.98 -17.40 -3.57
N GLU A 98 7.06 -16.83 -4.10
CA GLU A 98 7.36 -15.40 -4.03
C GLU A 98 6.33 -14.56 -4.79
N ILE A 99 5.93 -15.01 -5.98
CA ILE A 99 4.93 -14.34 -6.83
C ILE A 99 3.56 -14.40 -6.17
N ILE A 100 3.15 -15.58 -5.69
CA ILE A 100 1.87 -15.76 -4.98
C ILE A 100 1.84 -14.88 -3.72
N GLN A 101 2.94 -14.82 -2.96
CA GLN A 101 3.02 -13.98 -1.76
C GLN A 101 2.94 -12.49 -2.10
N LEU A 102 3.59 -12.06 -3.19
CA LEU A 102 3.60 -10.69 -3.65
C LEU A 102 2.21 -10.27 -4.12
N GLU A 103 1.55 -11.07 -4.95
CA GLU A 103 0.17 -10.84 -5.41
C GLU A 103 -0.79 -10.73 -4.23
N LYS A 104 -0.67 -11.62 -3.23
CA LYS A 104 -1.50 -11.57 -2.02
C LYS A 104 -1.26 -10.33 -1.16
N LYS A 105 -0.05 -9.79 -1.12
CA LYS A 105 0.26 -8.56 -0.36
C LYS A 105 -0.28 -7.34 -1.09
N LEU A 106 -0.02 -7.26 -2.39
CA LEU A 106 -0.40 -6.12 -3.21
C LEU A 106 -1.92 -6.05 -3.44
N SER A 107 -2.63 -7.19 -3.54
CA SER A 107 -4.09 -7.20 -3.62
C SER A 107 -4.79 -6.66 -2.38
N LYS A 108 -4.14 -6.68 -1.21
CA LYS A 108 -4.63 -6.00 0.01
C LYS A 108 -4.47 -4.49 -0.01
N LEU A 109 -3.58 -3.98 -0.86
CA LEU A 109 -3.30 -2.54 -1.01
C LEU A 109 -4.15 -1.89 -2.10
N VAL A 110 -5.09 -2.65 -2.68
CA VAL A 110 -5.90 -2.26 -3.82
C VAL A 110 -7.37 -2.49 -3.46
N SER A 111 -8.24 -1.52 -3.72
CA SER A 111 -9.68 -1.67 -3.51
C SER A 111 -10.30 -2.77 -4.39
N GLN A 112 -11.41 -3.36 -3.92
CA GLN A 112 -12.13 -4.41 -4.65
C GLN A 112 -12.59 -3.98 -6.06
N GLU A 113 -12.90 -2.69 -6.26
CA GLU A 113 -13.28 -2.15 -7.57
C GLU A 113 -12.15 -2.21 -8.59
N SER A 114 -10.90 -2.14 -8.12
CA SER A 114 -9.72 -2.07 -8.97
C SER A 114 -9.23 -3.45 -9.41
N THR A 115 -9.74 -4.54 -8.84
CA THR A 115 -9.35 -5.91 -9.22
C THR A 115 -9.72 -6.22 -10.68
N HIS A 116 -10.80 -5.63 -11.20
CA HIS A 116 -11.20 -5.80 -12.60
C HIS A 116 -10.21 -5.15 -13.59
N LEU A 117 -9.41 -4.17 -13.14
CA LEU A 117 -8.43 -3.47 -13.99
C LEU A 117 -7.17 -4.31 -14.27
N ILE A 118 -6.93 -5.34 -13.44
CA ILE A 118 -5.78 -6.25 -13.58
C ILE A 118 -5.90 -7.01 -14.90
N GLY A 119 -7.10 -7.51 -15.21
CA GLY A 119 -7.38 -8.26 -16.44
C GLY A 119 -7.43 -7.41 -17.71
N THR A 120 -7.37 -6.08 -17.60
CA THR A 120 -7.33 -5.19 -18.76
C THR A 120 -5.92 -4.87 -19.26
N ILE A 121 -4.88 -5.32 -18.55
CA ILE A 121 -3.49 -5.11 -18.99
C ILE A 121 -3.11 -6.20 -19.99
N HIS A 122 -2.88 -5.78 -21.23
CA HIS A 122 -2.36 -6.61 -22.31
C HIS A 122 -0.88 -6.31 -22.51
N CYS A 123 -0.04 -7.34 -22.50
CA CYS A 123 1.37 -7.25 -22.85
C CYS A 123 1.60 -7.89 -24.21
N GLU A 124 2.31 -7.20 -25.10
CA GLU A 124 2.79 -7.76 -26.36
C GLU A 124 4.30 -7.76 -26.38
N TRP A 125 4.87 -8.91 -26.74
CA TRP A 125 6.29 -9.08 -26.97
C TRP A 125 6.61 -8.70 -28.41
N ILE A 126 6.91 -7.42 -28.64
CA ILE A 126 7.11 -6.88 -30.00
C ILE A 126 8.51 -7.21 -30.54
N GLU A 127 9.55 -7.07 -29.72
CA GLU A 127 10.93 -7.47 -30.04
C GLU A 127 11.52 -8.21 -28.83
N VAL A 128 11.56 -9.54 -28.90
CA VAL A 128 12.23 -10.38 -27.91
C VAL A 128 13.67 -10.58 -28.36
N GLU A 129 14.62 -9.94 -27.68
CA GLU A 129 16.02 -10.29 -27.83
C GLU A 129 16.34 -11.49 -26.93
N HIS A 130 16.82 -12.57 -27.53
CA HIS A 130 17.36 -13.68 -26.77
C HIS A 130 18.77 -13.32 -26.32
N PRO A 131 19.09 -13.47 -25.01
CA PRO A 131 20.46 -13.26 -24.55
C PRO A 131 21.41 -14.24 -25.25
N ASP A 132 22.63 -13.79 -25.51
CA ASP A 132 23.69 -14.68 -25.99
C ASP A 132 23.85 -15.84 -24.99
N ALA A 133 23.69 -17.07 -25.48
CA ALA A 133 23.67 -18.26 -24.65
C ALA A 133 24.96 -18.41 -23.82
N ALA A 134 26.12 -18.05 -24.39
CA ALA A 134 27.39 -18.16 -23.68
C ALA A 134 27.48 -17.15 -22.51
N ILE A 135 26.93 -15.94 -22.70
CA ILE A 135 26.85 -14.95 -21.62
C ILE A 135 25.87 -15.41 -20.54
N PHE A 136 24.71 -15.93 -20.94
CA PHE A 136 23.70 -16.40 -20.00
C PHE A 136 24.21 -17.57 -19.15
N ASP A 137 24.83 -18.57 -19.78
CA ASP A 137 25.43 -19.72 -19.09
C ASP A 137 26.51 -19.29 -18.09
N ALA A 138 27.37 -18.34 -18.47
CA ALA A 138 28.40 -17.81 -17.58
C ALA A 138 27.80 -17.15 -16.32
N ILE A 139 26.70 -16.40 -16.49
CA ILE A 139 25.98 -15.77 -15.36
C ILE A 139 25.34 -16.84 -14.47
N ILE A 140 24.65 -17.83 -15.05
CA ILE A 140 24.00 -18.90 -14.29
C ILE A 140 25.03 -19.70 -13.49
N GLU A 141 26.16 -20.07 -14.09
CA GLU A 141 27.22 -20.78 -13.39
C GLU A 141 27.78 -19.98 -12.22
N ALA A 142 27.95 -18.65 -12.38
CA ALA A 142 28.47 -17.77 -11.34
C ALA A 142 27.49 -17.54 -10.17
N ILE A 143 26.18 -17.70 -10.40
CA ILE A 143 25.15 -17.52 -9.36
C ILE A 143 24.88 -18.83 -8.61
N VAL A 144 24.98 -19.97 -9.28
CA VAL A 144 24.60 -21.28 -8.72
C VAL A 144 25.77 -22.00 -8.01
N LYS A 145 27.03 -21.65 -8.31
CA LYS A 145 28.22 -22.12 -7.58
C LYS A 145 28.58 -21.19 -6.41
#